data_AF-A0A4S2H8Q3-F1
#
_entry.id   AF-A0A4S2H8Q3-F1
#
_cell.length_a   1.000
_cell.length_b   1.000
_cell.length_c   1.000
_cell.angle_alpha   90.00
_cell.angle_beta   90.00
_cell.angle_gamma   90.00
#
_symmetry.space_group_name_H-M   'P 1'
#
loop_
_entity.id
_entity.type
_entity.pdbx_description
1 polymer ?
#
loop_
_entity_poly.entity_id
_entity_poly.type
_entity_poly.pdbx_seq_one_letter_code
_entity_poly.pdbx_strand_id
1 'polypeptide(L)'
;MMKKKEMERIVIDKENIDAIEEDIIIRRGIERYMYVRQFVYGNVLDIACGGGDGSYLISKNPDVKKITANRPLQMPTSISKGRILSLSWVLLKQ
;
A
#
# COMPACT_ATOMS: atom_id res chain seq x y z
N MET A 1 -9.89 27.77 34.84
CA MET A 1 -9.75 28.31 33.47
C MET A 1 -8.95 27.32 32.63
N MET A 2 -9.56 26.66 31.64
CA MET A 2 -8.82 25.81 30.69
C MET A 2 -8.08 26.71 29.68
N LYS A 3 -6.75 26.54 29.57
CA LYS A 3 -5.96 27.14 28.51
C LYS A 3 -6.47 26.64 27.16
N LYS A 4 -6.98 27.53 26.32
CA LYS A 4 -7.24 27.24 24.91
C LYS A 4 -5.89 26.96 24.26
N LYS A 5 -5.73 25.76 23.70
CA LYS A 5 -4.55 25.41 22.90
C LYS A 5 -4.66 26.23 21.61
N GLU A 6 -3.86 27.29 21.50
CA GLU A 6 -3.76 28.03 20.25
C GLU A 6 -3.27 27.06 19.18
N MET A 7 -4.11 26.85 18.18
CA MET A 7 -3.82 25.97 17.07
C MET A 7 -2.91 26.76 16.13
N GLU A 8 -1.60 26.63 16.30
CA GLU A 8 -0.63 27.20 15.37
C GLU A 8 -0.98 26.73 13.96
N ARG A 9 -1.16 27.69 13.04
CA ARG A 9 -1.34 27.38 11.63
C ARG A 9 -0.01 26.84 11.10
N ILE A 10 0.01 25.56 10.78
CA ILE A 10 1.13 24.94 10.08
C ILE A 10 1.06 25.45 8.63
N VAL A 11 2.02 26.29 8.26
CA VAL A 11 2.20 26.77 6.88
C VAL A 11 3.23 25.86 6.22
N ILE A 12 2.82 25.13 5.20
CA ILE A 12 3.65 24.16 4.47
C ILE A 12 3.80 24.67 3.05
N ASP A 13 5.02 24.72 2.53
CA ASP A 13 5.31 25.07 1.13
C ASP A 13 4.97 23.92 0.17
N LYS A 14 5.01 24.21 -1.12
CA LYS A 14 4.60 23.26 -2.16
C LYS A 14 5.50 22.03 -2.20
N GLU A 15 6.80 22.23 -2.07
CA GLU A 15 7.81 21.17 -2.10
C GLU A 15 7.60 20.19 -0.94
N ASN A 16 7.31 20.69 0.27
CA ASN A 16 7.02 19.85 1.42
C ASN A 16 5.67 19.12 1.29
N ILE A 17 4.67 19.74 0.65
CA ILE A 17 3.40 19.04 0.35
C ILE A 17 3.64 17.84 -0.57
N ASP A 18 4.37 18.03 -1.67
CA ASP A 18 4.68 16.94 -2.62
C ASP A 18 5.45 15.79 -1.93
N ALA A 19 6.41 16.13 -1.07
CA ALA A 19 7.17 15.13 -0.31
C ALA A 19 6.30 14.36 0.70
N ILE A 20 5.40 15.05 1.40
CA ILE A 20 4.46 14.42 2.34
C ILE A 20 3.48 13.52 1.57
N GLU A 21 3.01 13.95 0.40
CA GLU A 21 2.12 13.13 -0.43
C GLU A 21 2.79 11.82 -0.85
N GLU A 22 4.05 11.86 -1.29
CA GLU A 22 4.80 10.68 -1.68
C GLU A 22 4.99 9.71 -0.50
N ASP A 23 5.37 10.23 0.68
CA ASP A 23 5.49 9.44 1.92
C ASP A 23 4.17 8.79 2.33
N ILE A 24 3.05 9.53 2.26
CA ILE A 24 1.72 8.99 2.56
C ILE A 24 1.34 7.86 1.60
N ILE A 25 1.62 8.01 0.30
CA ILE A 25 1.31 6.98 -0.72
C ILE A 25 2.08 5.70 -0.40
N ILE A 26 3.37 5.81 -0.10
CA ILE A 26 4.23 4.65 0.24
C ILE A 26 3.75 3.99 1.52
N ARG A 27 3.52 4.75 2.59
CA ARG A 27 3.04 4.22 3.88
C ARG A 27 1.71 3.49 3.73
N ARG A 28 0.73 4.12 3.07
CA ARG A 28 -0.58 3.50 2.82
C ARG A 28 -0.48 2.25 1.94
N GLY A 29 0.46 2.21 1.00
CA GLY A 29 0.78 1.02 0.21
C GLY A 29 1.25 -0.13 1.09
N ILE A 30 2.22 0.13 1.96
CA ILE A 30 2.76 -0.86 2.90
C ILE A 30 1.70 -1.33 3.90
N GLU A 31 0.97 -0.39 4.52
CA GLU A 31 -0.08 -0.69 5.50
C GLU A 31 -1.13 -1.65 4.94
N ARG A 32 -1.55 -1.45 3.68
CA ARG A 32 -2.50 -2.33 3.01
C ARG A 32 -2.04 -3.78 2.99
N TYR A 33 -0.79 -4.03 2.61
CA TYR A 33 -0.24 -5.40 2.59
C TYR A 33 0.01 -5.95 3.99
N MET A 34 0.35 -5.09 4.96
CA MET A 34 0.46 -5.49 6.36
C MET A 34 -0.86 -5.97 6.95
N TYR A 35 -1.99 -5.35 6.58
CA TYR A 35 -3.32 -5.85 6.95
C TYR A 35 -3.62 -7.19 6.27
N VAL A 36 -3.43 -7.30 4.96
CA VAL A 36 -3.71 -8.54 4.21
C VAL A 36 -2.88 -9.72 4.72
N ARG A 37 -1.62 -9.48 5.09
CA ARG A 37 -0.69 -10.48 5.61
C ARG A 37 -1.26 -11.30 6.76
N GLN A 38 -2.10 -10.71 7.60
CA GLN A 38 -2.68 -11.37 8.78
C GLN A 38 -3.72 -12.44 8.43
N PHE A 39 -4.25 -12.42 7.20
CA PHE A 39 -5.37 -13.29 6.79
C PHE A 39 -4.98 -14.35 5.76
N VAL A 40 -3.77 -14.28 5.22
CA VAL A 40 -3.28 -15.16 4.15
C VAL A 40 -2.41 -16.28 4.69
N TYR A 41 -2.62 -17.49 4.20
CA TYR A 41 -1.91 -18.70 4.60
C TYR A 41 -1.88 -19.70 3.44
N GLY A 42 -0.98 -20.69 3.51
CA GLY A 42 -0.83 -21.71 2.48
C GLY A 42 -0.22 -21.17 1.19
N ASN A 43 -0.84 -21.50 0.05
CA ASN A 43 -0.39 -21.02 -1.26
C ASN A 43 -1.19 -19.77 -1.64
N VAL A 44 -0.50 -18.65 -1.82
CA VAL A 44 -1.12 -17.34 -2.07
C VAL A 44 -0.89 -16.94 -3.53
N LEU A 45 -1.95 -16.50 -4.20
CA LEU A 45 -1.90 -15.90 -5.52
C LEU A 45 -2.04 -14.37 -5.36
N ASP A 46 -0.97 -13.64 -5.69
CA ASP A 46 -0.94 -12.18 -5.66
C ASP A 46 -1.14 -11.64 -7.08
N ILE A 47 -2.32 -11.09 -7.36
CA ILE A 47 -2.71 -10.58 -8.67
C ILE A 47 -2.55 -9.06 -8.66
N ALA A 48 -2.00 -8.50 -9.74
CA ALA A 48 -1.72 -7.06 -9.83
C ALA A 48 -0.70 -6.59 -8.79
N CYS A 49 0.29 -7.44 -8.52
CA CYS A 49 1.35 -7.25 -7.52
C CYS A 49 2.30 -6.06 -7.79
N GLY A 50 2.11 -5.32 -8.88
CA GLY A 50 2.95 -4.17 -9.24
C GLY A 50 4.44 -4.52 -9.26
N GLY A 51 5.21 -3.89 -8.35
CA GLY A 51 6.64 -4.10 -8.17
C GLY A 51 7.03 -5.34 -7.36
N GLY A 52 6.08 -6.03 -6.72
CA GLY A 52 6.32 -7.22 -5.90
C GLY A 52 6.69 -6.93 -4.44
N ASP A 53 6.70 -5.67 -4.04
CA ASP A 53 6.89 -5.20 -2.66
C ASP A 53 5.81 -5.76 -1.72
N GLY A 54 4.55 -5.77 -2.17
CA GLY A 54 3.44 -6.39 -1.46
C GLY A 54 3.60 -7.90 -1.26
N SER A 55 3.99 -8.61 -2.33
CA SER A 55 4.25 -10.05 -2.28
C SER A 55 5.37 -10.38 -1.28
N TYR A 56 6.41 -9.55 -1.22
CA TYR A 56 7.48 -9.69 -0.23
C TYR A 56 7.02 -9.43 1.20
N LEU A 57 6.11 -8.47 1.43
CA LEU A 57 5.53 -8.27 2.76
C LEU A 57 4.69 -9.48 3.20
N ILE A 58 3.88 -10.04 2.29
CA ILE A 58 3.06 -11.22 2.55
C ILE A 58 3.94 -12.45 2.85
N SER A 59 5.07 -12.63 2.14
CA SER A 59 5.95 -13.81 2.32
C SER A 59 6.58 -13.90 3.70
N LYS A 60 6.59 -12.80 4.46
CA LYS A 60 7.05 -12.82 5.85
C LYS A 60 6.07 -13.51 6.81
N ASN A 61 4.83 -13.80 6.40
CA ASN A 61 3.93 -14.61 7.24
C ASN A 61 4.40 -16.08 7.21
N PRO A 62 4.76 -16.69 8.35
CA PRO A 62 5.20 -18.09 8.40
C PRO A 62 4.14 -19.10 7.91
N ASP A 63 2.86 -18.74 7.94
CA ASP A 63 1.78 -19.60 7.47
C ASP A 63 1.71 -19.67 5.93
N VAL A 64 2.39 -18.77 5.23
CA VAL A 64 2.48 -18.74 3.76
C VAL A 64 3.60 -19.66 3.29
N LYS A 65 3.24 -20.67 2.50
CA LYS A 65 4.15 -21.70 1.96
C LYS A 65 4.74 -21.33 0.61
N LYS A 66 3.94 -20.66 -0.23
CA LYS A 66 4.33 -20.25 -1.59
C LYS A 66 3.52 -19.05 -2.02
N ILE A 67 4.15 -18.11 -2.71
CA ILE A 67 3.48 -17.01 -3.38
C ILE A 67 3.70 -17.14 -4.88
N THR A 68 2.62 -17.04 -5.64
CA THR A 68 2.66 -16.84 -7.08
C THR A 68 2.21 -15.41 -7.34
N ALA A 69 3.12 -14.56 -7.81
CA ALA A 69 2.82 -13.19 -8.15
C ALA A 69 2.57 -13.09 -9.66
N ASN A 70 1.41 -12.55 -10.04
CA ASN A 70 1.06 -12.28 -11.42
C ASN A 70 0.91 -10.76 -11.62
N ARG A 71 1.78 -10.22 -12.48
CA ARG A 71 1.65 -8.87 -13.02
C ARG A 71 0.88 -8.98 -14.33
N PRO A 72 -0.45 -8.71 -14.38
CA PRO A 72 -1.12 -8.51 -15.64
C PRO A 72 -0.40 -7.37 -16.38
N LEU A 73 0.19 -7.72 -17.53
CA LEU A 73 0.83 -6.78 -18.44
C LEU A 73 -0.19 -5.73 -18.90
N GLN A 74 0.25 -4.46 -18.89
CA GLN A 74 -0.44 -3.25 -19.32
C GLN A 74 -1.44 -2.60 -18.33
N MET A 75 -0.91 -2.11 -17.22
CA MET A 75 -1.10 -0.68 -16.95
C MET A 75 0.23 0.03 -17.23
N PRO A 76 0.23 1.16 -17.97
CA PRO A 76 1.47 1.82 -18.34
C PRO A 76 2.26 2.16 -17.08
N THR A 77 3.55 1.80 -17.08
CA THR A 77 4.57 2.23 -16.12
C THR A 77 4.87 3.73 -16.21
N SER A 78 3.92 4.54 -16.67
CA SER A 78 3.84 5.95 -16.31
C SER A 78 3.12 6.04 -14.98
N ILE A 79 3.84 5.75 -13.89
CA ILE A 79 3.54 6.39 -12.61
C ILE A 79 3.94 7.86 -12.78
N SER A 80 3.16 8.59 -13.59
CA SER A 80 2.95 10.00 -13.33
C SER A 80 2.05 10.03 -12.10
N LYS A 81 2.60 10.51 -10.98
CA LYS A 81 1.92 11.18 -9.88
C LYS A 81 0.40 10.92 -9.80
N GLY A 82 -0.01 10.09 -8.83
CA GLY A 82 -1.39 10.04 -8.37
C GLY A 82 -2.32 9.04 -9.07
N ARG A 83 -2.18 7.75 -8.71
CA ARG A 83 -3.28 6.79 -8.41
C ARG A 83 -2.76 5.35 -8.51
N ILE A 84 -2.39 4.76 -7.37
CA ILE A 84 -2.25 3.30 -7.23
C ILE A 84 -3.65 2.73 -6.98
N LEU A 85 -4.38 2.50 -8.07
CA LEU A 85 -5.51 1.56 -8.11
C LEU A 85 -4.97 0.19 -8.54
N SER A 86 -4.18 -0.48 -7.70
CA SER A 86 -4.09 -1.95 -7.79
C SER A 86 -5.23 -2.50 -6.93
N LEU A 87 -6.17 -3.13 -7.64
CA LEU A 87 -7.40 -3.66 -7.09
C LEU A 87 -7.10 -4.66 -5.97
N SER A 88 -7.52 -4.32 -4.76
CA SER A 88 -7.95 -5.33 -3.81
C SER A 88 -9.31 -5.87 -4.28
N TRP A 89 -9.30 -6.88 -5.15
CA TRP A 89 -10.27 -7.98 -5.05
C TRP A 89 -9.73 -8.88 -3.94
N VAL A 90 -9.76 -8.49 -2.66
CA VAL A 90 -10.92 -8.78 -1.79
C VAL A 90 -11.72 -9.95 -2.35
N LEU A 91 -11.43 -11.13 -1.79
CA LEU A 91 -12.41 -12.22 -1.68
C LEU A 91 -12.94 -12.76 -3.02
N LEU A 92 -12.13 -13.56 -3.73
CA LEU A 92 -12.74 -14.68 -4.44
C LEU A 92 -13.29 -15.63 -3.37
N LYS A 93 -14.56 -15.39 -3.06
CA LYS A 93 -15.43 -16.18 -2.19
C LYS A 93 -15.26 -17.68 -2.47
N GLN A 94 -15.16 -18.43 -1.38
CA GLN A 94 -15.54 -19.83 -1.31
C GLN A 94 -16.99 -20.02 -1.76
#